data_AF-A0A416V000-F1
#
_entry.id   AF-A0A416V000-F1
#
_cell.length_a   1.000
_cell.length_b   1.000
_cell.length_c   1.000
_cell.angle_alpha   90.00
_cell.angle_beta   90.00
_cell.angle_gamma   90.00
#
_symmetry.space_group_name_H-M   'P 1'
#
loop_
_entity.id
_entity.type
_entity.pdbx_description
1 polymer ?
#
loop_
_entity_poly.entity_id
_entity_poly.type
_entity_poly.pdbx_seq_one_letter_code
_entity_poly.pdbx_strand_id
1 'polypeptide(L)'
;MRDINRVMEREIARGSCPLKLDHIEFGDYSYQKITSKKKLLEVLSYLLWIGDFKQYAGKTILNNVYMDLRGKKPVFKRTKTAMERNNIFSTIRRYAKKLKTQYNGDVYLEMVRCYFDIPQENLEKCRYTYQGNETYAFLMSDKYIMALYTHCLVARKEAAMQDMQVDGFTEKEYGMVRLENVGDVLFQALLLDNIKNQNGRLFVELCTMYRLY
;
A
#
# COMPACT_ATOMS: atom_id res chain seq x y z
N MET A 1 -7.12 13.52 -12.04
CA MET A 1 -7.33 14.02 -10.66
C MET A 1 -8.68 14.69 -10.45
N ARG A 2 -9.14 15.64 -11.30
CA ARG A 2 -10.41 16.37 -11.08
C ARG A 2 -11.63 15.48 -10.83
N ASP A 3 -11.83 14.43 -11.63
CA ASP A 3 -12.98 13.54 -11.43
C ASP A 3 -12.88 12.69 -10.15
N ILE A 4 -11.66 12.31 -9.76
CA ILE A 4 -11.41 11.57 -8.51
C ILE A 4 -11.72 12.46 -7.30
N ASN A 5 -11.26 13.72 -7.32
CA ASN A 5 -11.56 14.68 -6.25
C ASN A 5 -13.08 14.88 -6.08
N ARG A 6 -13.82 15.01 -7.18
CA ARG A 6 -15.29 15.11 -7.15
C ARG A 6 -15.96 13.86 -6.59
N VAL A 7 -15.42 12.68 -6.85
CA VAL A 7 -15.89 11.43 -6.22
C VAL A 7 -15.61 11.48 -4.73
N MET A 8 -14.41 11.88 -4.31
CA MET A 8 -14.06 11.98 -2.90
C MET A 8 -14.98 12.95 -2.14
N GLU A 9 -15.21 14.15 -2.64
CA GLU A 9 -16.14 15.14 -2.04
C GLU A 9 -17.55 14.58 -1.85
N ARG A 10 -18.07 13.87 -2.86
CA ARG A 10 -19.39 13.24 -2.80
C ARG A 10 -19.45 12.12 -1.76
N GLU A 11 -18.40 11.33 -1.66
CA GLU A 11 -18.35 10.22 -0.69
C GLU A 11 -18.12 10.74 0.75
N ILE A 12 -17.44 11.87 0.93
CA ILE A 12 -17.36 12.60 2.21
C ILE A 12 -18.75 13.10 2.61
N ALA A 13 -19.49 13.73 1.69
CA ALA A 13 -20.87 14.16 1.95
C ALA A 13 -21.83 12.99 2.29
N ARG A 14 -21.45 11.76 1.93
CA ARG A 14 -22.17 10.51 2.28
C ARG A 14 -21.65 9.85 3.56
N GLY A 15 -20.75 10.50 4.30
CA GLY A 15 -20.24 10.02 5.58
C GLY A 15 -18.89 9.31 5.54
N SER A 16 -18.15 9.35 4.42
CA SER A 16 -16.75 8.91 4.43
C SER A 16 -15.88 9.90 5.20
N CYS A 17 -14.93 9.39 5.96
CA CYS A 17 -13.95 10.17 6.69
C CYS A 17 -13.08 10.97 5.70
N PRO A 18 -12.91 12.30 5.89
CA PRO A 18 -12.25 13.17 4.92
C PRO A 18 -10.72 13.11 5.03
N LEU A 19 -10.13 11.91 4.93
CA LEU A 19 -8.68 11.76 4.79
C LEU A 19 -8.25 12.34 3.44
N LYS A 20 -7.26 13.23 3.45
CA LYS A 20 -6.68 13.82 2.23
C LYS A 20 -5.20 13.52 2.19
N LEU A 21 -4.70 12.99 1.07
CA LEU A 21 -3.26 12.80 0.90
C LEU A 21 -2.57 14.17 0.97
N ASP A 22 -1.60 14.30 1.88
CA ASP A 22 -0.74 15.47 2.01
C ASP A 22 0.53 15.26 1.17
N HIS A 23 1.36 14.29 1.55
CA HIS A 23 2.58 13.93 0.84
C HIS A 23 2.88 12.43 0.94
N ILE A 24 3.92 12.00 0.22
CA ILE A 24 4.53 10.69 0.39
C ILE A 24 5.97 10.83 0.88
N GLU A 25 6.46 9.83 1.59
CA GLU A 25 7.81 9.83 2.14
C GLU A 25 8.50 8.49 1.87
N PHE A 26 9.77 8.61 1.49
CA PHE A 26 10.73 7.53 1.43
C PHE A 26 11.70 7.69 2.59
N GLY A 27 12.16 6.56 3.13
CA GLY A 27 13.18 6.55 4.16
C GLY A 27 14.05 5.30 4.04
N ASP A 28 15.01 5.14 4.94
CA ASP A 28 15.89 3.97 5.02
C ASP A 28 15.17 2.61 5.04
N TYR A 29 13.91 2.60 5.50
CA TYR A 29 13.02 1.46 5.50
C TYR A 29 12.40 1.13 4.14
N SER A 30 12.48 2.01 3.15
CA SER A 30 11.66 1.95 1.94
C SER A 30 12.02 0.78 1.03
N TYR A 31 13.25 0.29 1.03
CA TYR A 31 13.65 -0.78 0.12
C TYR A 31 14.16 -2.02 0.84
N GLN A 32 13.49 -3.14 0.60
CA GLN A 32 13.90 -4.45 1.11
C GLN A 32 14.15 -5.42 -0.05
N LYS A 33 15.38 -5.93 -0.15
CA LYS A 33 15.75 -6.97 -1.13
C LYS A 33 15.08 -8.30 -0.78
N ILE A 34 14.48 -8.94 -1.79
CA ILE A 34 13.92 -10.29 -1.68
C ILE A 34 14.94 -11.29 -2.22
N THR A 35 15.65 -11.96 -1.31
CA THR A 35 16.80 -12.83 -1.62
C THR A 35 16.45 -14.27 -1.96
N SER A 36 15.18 -14.66 -1.84
CA SER A 36 14.75 -16.01 -2.18
C SER A 36 13.25 -16.09 -2.43
N LYS A 37 12.84 -17.16 -3.13
CA LYS A 37 11.43 -17.54 -3.24
C LYS A 37 10.76 -17.72 -1.87
N LYS A 38 11.47 -18.29 -0.88
CA LYS A 38 10.91 -18.46 0.47
C LYS A 38 10.58 -17.09 1.08
N LYS A 39 11.50 -16.12 0.98
CA LYS A 39 11.28 -14.77 1.50
C LYS A 39 10.14 -14.05 0.77
N LEU A 40 10.03 -14.22 -0.55
CA LEU A 40 8.89 -13.69 -1.32
C LEU A 40 7.55 -14.19 -0.75
N LEU A 41 7.42 -15.50 -0.53
CA LEU A 41 6.17 -16.10 -0.02
C LEU A 41 5.87 -15.68 1.41
N GLU A 42 6.90 -15.52 2.25
CA GLU A 42 6.76 -15.02 3.62
C GLU A 42 6.25 -13.58 3.61
N VAL A 43 6.87 -12.69 2.84
CA VAL A 43 6.45 -11.28 2.69
C VAL A 43 5.03 -11.18 2.13
N LEU A 44 4.70 -11.95 1.09
CA LEU A 44 3.32 -12.01 0.58
C LEU A 44 2.33 -12.47 1.65
N SER A 45 2.70 -13.48 2.46
CA SER A 45 1.82 -14.00 3.51
C SER A 45 1.58 -12.97 4.61
N TYR A 46 2.61 -12.19 4.94
CA TYR A 46 2.52 -11.07 5.88
C TYR A 46 1.60 -9.97 5.34
N LEU A 47 1.87 -9.44 4.14
CA LEU A 47 1.10 -8.35 3.54
C LEU A 47 -0.38 -8.71 3.31
N LEU A 48 -0.68 -9.99 3.08
CA LEU A 48 -2.03 -10.50 2.87
C LEU A 48 -2.68 -11.05 4.15
N TRP A 49 -1.98 -11.06 5.30
CA TRP A 49 -2.41 -11.70 6.55
C TRP A 49 -3.02 -13.10 6.33
N ILE A 50 -2.22 -14.00 5.75
CA ILE A 50 -2.58 -15.42 5.53
C ILE A 50 -1.53 -16.33 6.16
N GLY A 51 -1.78 -17.65 6.14
CA GLY A 51 -0.87 -18.64 6.72
C GLY A 51 -0.67 -18.37 8.22
N ASP A 52 0.59 -18.27 8.63
CA ASP A 52 0.98 -18.00 10.02
C ASP A 52 0.55 -16.61 10.52
N PHE A 53 0.31 -15.68 9.59
CA PHE A 53 -0.11 -14.32 9.92
C PHE A 53 -1.63 -14.15 10.02
N LYS A 54 -2.42 -15.19 9.74
CA LYS A 54 -3.89 -15.11 9.72
C LYS A 54 -4.50 -14.61 11.03
N GLN A 55 -3.84 -14.87 12.16
CA GLN A 55 -4.33 -14.53 13.51
C GLN A 55 -4.35 -13.03 13.77
N TYR A 56 -3.55 -12.27 13.02
CA TYR A 56 -3.47 -10.82 13.13
C TYR A 56 -4.45 -10.09 12.19
N ALA A 57 -5.18 -10.83 11.35
CA ALA A 57 -6.18 -10.25 10.47
C ALA A 57 -7.38 -9.73 11.28
N GLY A 58 -7.32 -8.47 11.69
CA GLY A 58 -8.41 -7.77 12.36
C GLY A 58 -9.54 -7.35 11.40
N LYS A 59 -10.60 -6.73 11.93
CA LYS A 59 -11.70 -6.19 11.11
C LYS A 59 -11.26 -5.09 10.15
N THR A 60 -10.14 -4.41 10.42
CA THR A 60 -9.61 -3.32 9.62
C THR A 60 -8.94 -3.78 8.32
N ILE A 61 -8.51 -5.05 8.23
CA ILE A 61 -7.91 -5.65 7.02
C ILE A 61 -8.80 -5.49 5.79
N LEU A 62 -10.10 -5.40 6.01
CA LEU A 62 -11.10 -5.22 4.98
C LEU A 62 -10.82 -3.96 4.17
N ASN A 63 -10.17 -2.94 4.72
CA ASN A 63 -9.91 -1.66 4.05
C ASN A 63 -8.74 -1.71 3.05
N ASN A 64 -7.89 -2.74 3.10
CA ASN A 64 -6.72 -2.81 2.24
C ASN A 64 -7.11 -2.95 0.77
N VAL A 65 -6.40 -2.21 -0.07
CA VAL A 65 -6.48 -2.33 -1.53
C VAL A 65 -5.35 -3.22 -1.96
N TYR A 66 -5.66 -4.31 -2.67
CA TYR A 66 -4.65 -5.23 -3.18
C TYR A 66 -4.72 -5.31 -4.70
N MET A 67 -3.55 -5.48 -5.30
CA MET A 67 -3.38 -5.94 -6.66
C MET A 67 -3.77 -7.42 -6.74
N ASP A 68 -4.59 -7.74 -7.74
CA ASP A 68 -4.85 -9.07 -8.25
C ASP A 68 -4.58 -9.07 -9.76
N LEU A 69 -4.50 -10.24 -10.38
CA LEU A 69 -4.28 -10.37 -11.82
C LEU A 69 -5.47 -11.04 -12.50
N ARG A 70 -6.08 -10.35 -13.47
CA ARG A 70 -6.99 -10.96 -14.44
C ARG A 70 -6.21 -11.23 -15.73
N GLY A 71 -5.68 -12.44 -15.84
CA GLY A 71 -4.71 -12.77 -16.90
C GLY A 71 -3.37 -12.08 -16.64
N LYS A 72 -2.96 -11.17 -17.53
CA LYS A 72 -1.78 -10.31 -17.34
C LYS A 72 -2.15 -8.88 -16.87
N LYS A 73 -3.43 -8.56 -16.77
CA LYS A 73 -3.87 -7.19 -16.43
C LYS A 73 -3.99 -7.04 -14.91
N PRO A 74 -3.32 -6.06 -14.29
CA PRO A 74 -3.53 -5.75 -12.88
C PRO A 74 -4.95 -5.22 -12.69
N VAL A 75 -5.60 -5.70 -11.63
CA VAL A 75 -6.84 -5.13 -11.11
C VAL A 75 -6.66 -4.86 -9.63
N PHE A 76 -7.16 -3.72 -9.16
CA PHE A 76 -7.03 -3.31 -7.78
C PHE A 76 -8.39 -3.32 -7.12
N LYS A 77 -8.47 -3.95 -5.95
CA LYS A 77 -9.74 -4.09 -5.24
C LYS A 77 -9.52 -4.13 -3.74
N ARG A 78 -10.50 -3.57 -3.03
CA ARG A 78 -10.71 -3.85 -1.62
C ARG A 78 -10.95 -5.34 -1.43
N THR A 79 -10.23 -5.98 -0.52
CA THR A 79 -10.36 -7.43 -0.30
C THR A 79 -10.85 -7.74 1.09
N LYS A 80 -11.97 -8.47 1.19
CA LYS A 80 -12.72 -8.61 2.44
C LYS A 80 -12.53 -9.99 3.07
N THR A 81 -12.29 -11.02 2.27
CA THR A 81 -12.27 -12.40 2.76
C THR A 81 -10.87 -13.00 2.76
N ALA A 82 -10.61 -13.94 3.66
CA ALA A 82 -9.38 -14.72 3.65
C ALA A 82 -9.23 -15.53 2.34
N MET A 83 -10.34 -16.00 1.77
CA MET A 83 -10.34 -16.71 0.49
C MET A 83 -9.81 -15.84 -0.65
N GLU A 84 -10.29 -14.60 -0.78
CA GLU A 84 -9.80 -13.68 -1.79
C GLU A 84 -8.30 -13.37 -1.63
N ARG A 85 -7.82 -13.20 -0.39
CA ARG A 85 -6.39 -12.98 -0.12
C ARG A 85 -5.53 -14.19 -0.49
N ASN A 86 -6.00 -15.40 -0.18
CA ASN A 86 -5.35 -16.65 -0.61
C ASN A 86 -5.34 -16.82 -2.14
N ASN A 87 -6.38 -16.35 -2.82
CA ASN A 87 -6.43 -16.35 -4.28
C ASN A 87 -5.40 -15.40 -4.88
N ILE A 88 -5.29 -14.17 -4.34
CA ILE A 88 -4.26 -13.20 -4.72
C ILE A 88 -2.87 -13.83 -4.52
N PHE A 89 -2.59 -14.39 -3.34
CA PHE A 89 -1.33 -15.08 -3.06
C PHE A 89 -1.00 -16.15 -4.11
N SER A 90 -1.96 -17.02 -4.42
CA SER A 90 -1.78 -18.10 -5.41
C SER A 90 -1.55 -17.57 -6.82
N THR A 91 -2.22 -16.48 -7.19
CA THR A 91 -2.04 -15.80 -8.47
C THR A 91 -0.67 -15.15 -8.60
N ILE A 92 -0.23 -14.38 -7.60
CA ILE A 92 1.09 -13.74 -7.60
C ILE A 92 2.22 -14.78 -7.56
N ARG A 93 2.08 -15.85 -6.76
CA ARG A 93 3.05 -16.96 -6.72
C ARG A 93 3.24 -17.61 -8.10
N ARG A 94 2.15 -17.82 -8.86
CA ARG A 94 2.21 -18.33 -10.23
C ARG A 94 2.85 -17.32 -11.19
N TYR A 95 2.52 -16.03 -11.03
CA TYR A 95 3.08 -14.97 -11.85
C TYR A 95 4.60 -14.84 -11.68
N ALA A 96 5.10 -14.79 -10.44
CA ALA A 96 6.53 -14.76 -10.14
C ALA A 96 7.27 -15.98 -10.73
N LYS A 97 6.69 -17.18 -10.63
CA LYS A 97 7.25 -18.39 -11.25
C LYS A 97 7.35 -18.24 -12.78
N LYS A 98 6.33 -17.68 -13.44
CA LYS A 98 6.31 -17.46 -14.89
C LYS A 98 7.40 -16.48 -15.35
N LEU A 99 7.69 -15.48 -14.53
CA LEU A 99 8.73 -14.49 -14.79
C LEU A 99 10.16 -15.01 -14.59
N LYS A 100 10.33 -16.24 -14.07
CA LYS A 100 11.64 -16.88 -13.82
C LYS A 100 12.56 -16.01 -12.95
N THR A 101 12.00 -15.37 -11.92
CA THR A 101 12.75 -14.56 -10.94
C THR A 101 13.90 -15.36 -10.32
N GLN A 102 15.11 -14.81 -10.33
CA GLN A 102 16.33 -15.47 -9.86
C GLN A 102 16.61 -15.17 -8.38
N TYR A 103 16.03 -14.09 -7.83
CA TYR A 103 16.23 -13.61 -6.47
C TYR A 103 17.68 -13.23 -6.13
N ASN A 104 18.51 -12.97 -7.14
CA ASN A 104 19.92 -12.57 -6.99
C ASN A 104 20.09 -11.04 -6.79
N GLY A 105 19.00 -10.30 -6.60
CA GLY A 105 18.99 -8.83 -6.61
C GLY A 105 18.12 -8.22 -7.69
N ASP A 106 17.26 -9.04 -8.28
CA ASP A 106 16.24 -8.67 -9.25
C ASP A 106 14.88 -8.41 -8.60
N VAL A 107 14.66 -8.65 -7.31
CA VAL A 107 13.34 -8.45 -6.65
C VAL A 107 13.46 -7.63 -5.38
N TYR A 108 12.61 -6.61 -5.26
CA TYR A 108 12.57 -5.70 -4.11
C TYR A 108 11.13 -5.43 -3.69
N LEU A 109 10.92 -5.28 -2.39
CA LEU A 109 9.74 -4.64 -1.81
C LEU A 109 10.08 -3.16 -1.59
N GLU A 110 9.31 -2.28 -2.22
CA GLU A 110 9.23 -0.86 -1.94
C GLU A 110 8.10 -0.60 -0.94
N MET A 111 8.38 0.20 0.08
CA MET A 111 7.42 0.70 1.06
C MET A 111 7.51 2.23 1.11
N VAL A 112 6.42 2.88 0.68
CA VAL A 112 6.30 4.34 0.66
C VAL A 112 5.22 4.73 1.65
N ARG A 113 5.55 5.63 2.58
CA ARG A 113 4.54 6.16 3.51
C ARG A 113 3.70 7.19 2.79
N CYS A 114 2.40 7.07 2.89
CA CYS A 114 1.44 8.05 2.40
C CYS A 114 0.83 8.75 3.61
N TYR A 115 1.17 10.03 3.80
CA TYR A 115 0.68 10.83 4.91
C TYR A 115 -0.64 11.49 4.55
N PHE A 116 -1.59 11.44 5.48
CA PHE A 116 -2.92 11.98 5.32
C PHE A 116 -3.23 13.05 6.36
N ASP A 117 -3.79 14.15 5.88
CA ASP A 117 -4.41 15.17 6.69
C ASP A 117 -5.87 14.83 6.97
N ILE A 118 -6.33 15.28 8.13
CA ILE A 118 -7.72 15.24 8.55
C ILE A 118 -7.98 16.44 9.48
N PRO A 119 -9.09 17.18 9.27
CA PRO A 119 -9.45 18.25 10.21
C PRO A 119 -9.64 17.70 11.63
N GLN A 120 -9.17 18.42 12.65
CA GLN A 120 -9.21 17.97 14.04
C GLN A 120 -10.64 17.57 14.49
N GLU A 121 -11.65 18.35 14.11
CA GLU A 121 -13.06 18.05 14.39
C GLU A 121 -13.50 16.70 13.81
N ASN A 122 -13.00 16.33 12.63
CA ASN A 122 -13.28 15.04 12.01
C ASN A 122 -12.47 13.90 12.66
N LEU A 123 -11.24 14.16 13.07
CA LEU A 123 -10.40 13.19 13.76
C LEU A 123 -11.02 12.77 15.10
N GLU A 124 -11.54 13.73 15.87
CA GLU A 124 -12.24 13.47 17.14
C GLU A 124 -13.49 12.62 16.94
N LYS A 125 -14.24 12.83 15.85
CA LYS A 125 -15.40 12.00 15.47
C LYS A 125 -15.01 10.56 15.11
N CYS A 126 -13.76 10.35 14.70
CA CYS A 126 -13.22 9.02 14.40
C CYS A 126 -12.58 8.35 15.62
N ARG A 127 -12.40 9.05 16.74
CA ARG A 127 -11.78 8.50 17.94
C ARG A 127 -12.65 7.40 18.56
N TYR A 128 -12.02 6.30 18.94
CA TYR A 128 -12.67 5.13 19.51
C TYR A 128 -11.79 4.49 20.58
N THR A 129 -12.37 3.94 21.64
CA THR A 129 -11.61 3.20 22.68
C THR A 129 -11.71 1.70 22.43
N TYR A 130 -10.57 1.08 22.13
CA TYR A 130 -10.48 -0.38 21.97
C TYR A 130 -9.62 -0.97 23.10
N GLN A 131 -10.21 -1.85 23.91
CA GLN A 131 -9.53 -2.50 25.04
C GLN A 131 -8.83 -1.52 26.01
N GLY A 132 -9.46 -0.37 26.26
CA GLY A 132 -8.92 0.67 27.14
C GLY A 132 -7.91 1.62 26.50
N ASN A 133 -7.50 1.39 25.24
CA ASN A 133 -6.62 2.28 24.49
C ASN A 133 -7.41 3.14 23.51
N GLU A 134 -7.09 4.44 23.44
CA GLU A 134 -7.61 5.32 22.39
C GLU A 134 -7.00 4.97 21.03
N THR A 135 -7.85 4.88 20.02
CA THR A 135 -7.50 4.61 18.62
C THR A 135 -8.47 5.35 17.69
N TYR A 136 -8.35 5.15 16.38
CA TYR A 136 -9.19 5.79 15.37
C TYR A 136 -9.84 4.77 14.45
N ALA A 137 -11.14 4.97 14.17
CA ALA A 137 -11.93 4.18 13.23
C ALA A 137 -12.41 5.09 12.08
N PHE A 138 -11.84 4.88 10.90
CA PHE A 138 -12.14 5.67 9.71
C PHE A 138 -13.20 4.97 8.85
N LEU A 139 -14.44 5.46 8.88
CA LEU A 139 -15.51 4.98 8.01
C LEU A 139 -15.24 5.47 6.58
N MET A 140 -15.09 4.56 5.61
CA MET A 140 -14.82 4.94 4.22
C MET A 140 -15.52 3.98 3.26
N SER A 141 -16.09 4.52 2.18
CA SER A 141 -16.69 3.71 1.13
C SER A 141 -15.63 3.04 0.24
N ASP A 142 -16.03 2.00 -0.49
CA ASP A 142 -15.14 1.33 -1.45
C ASP A 142 -14.64 2.31 -2.53
N LYS A 143 -15.48 3.28 -2.94
CA LYS A 143 -15.08 4.34 -3.90
C LYS A 143 -14.05 5.29 -3.30
N TYR A 144 -14.24 5.70 -2.03
CA TYR A 144 -13.31 6.60 -1.35
C TYR A 144 -11.93 5.95 -1.14
N ILE A 145 -11.92 4.69 -0.71
CA ILE A 145 -10.68 3.90 -0.54
C ILE A 145 -9.91 3.79 -1.86
N MET A 146 -10.59 3.49 -2.97
CA MET A 146 -9.95 3.42 -4.29
C MET A 146 -9.44 4.78 -4.76
N ALA A 147 -10.13 5.86 -4.42
CA ALA A 147 -9.66 7.21 -4.70
C ALA A 147 -8.38 7.54 -3.92
N LEU A 148 -8.34 7.27 -2.60
CA LEU A 148 -7.12 7.44 -1.78
C LEU A 148 -5.93 6.68 -2.37
N TYR A 149 -6.13 5.41 -2.71
CA TYR A 149 -5.11 4.61 -3.39
C TYR A 149 -4.63 5.26 -4.69
N THR A 150 -5.53 5.80 -5.49
CA THR A 150 -5.16 6.48 -6.73
C THR A 150 -4.35 7.75 -6.46
N HIS A 151 -4.68 8.52 -5.42
CA HIS A 151 -3.86 9.67 -4.99
C HIS A 151 -2.44 9.24 -4.61
N CYS A 152 -2.30 8.17 -3.80
CA CYS A 152 -0.99 7.64 -3.42
C CYS A 152 -0.16 7.21 -4.64
N LEU A 153 -0.79 6.53 -5.61
CA LEU A 153 -0.12 6.14 -6.85
C LEU A 153 0.33 7.32 -7.70
N VAL A 154 -0.52 8.35 -7.82
CA VAL A 154 -0.19 9.54 -8.60
C VAL A 154 0.97 10.28 -7.95
N ALA A 155 0.94 10.47 -6.62
CA ALA A 155 2.06 11.07 -5.89
C ALA A 155 3.35 10.26 -6.04
N ARG A 156 3.27 8.92 -5.99
CA ARG A 156 4.45 8.05 -6.22
C ARG A 156 5.01 8.19 -7.63
N LYS A 157 4.14 8.32 -8.64
CA LYS A 157 4.55 8.55 -10.03
C LYS A 157 5.20 9.92 -10.21
N GLU A 158 4.65 10.95 -9.58
CA GLU A 158 5.21 12.31 -9.60
C GLU A 158 6.58 12.34 -8.93
N ALA A 159 6.77 11.65 -7.80
CA ALA A 159 8.07 11.53 -7.15
C ALA A 159 9.13 10.81 -8.01
N ALA A 160 8.73 9.92 -8.93
CA ALA A 160 9.67 9.31 -9.87
C ALA A 160 10.17 10.28 -10.95
N MET A 161 9.40 11.35 -11.23
CA MET A 161 9.75 12.39 -12.21
C MET A 161 10.54 13.55 -11.59
N GLN A 162 10.67 13.56 -10.26
CA GLN A 162 11.41 14.56 -9.51
C GLN A 162 12.73 13.95 -9.05
N ASP A 163 13.81 14.71 -9.12
CA ASP A 163 15.11 14.31 -8.54
C ASP A 163 15.09 14.45 -7.02
N MET A 164 14.23 13.65 -6.39
CA MET A 164 14.00 13.69 -4.96
C MET A 164 15.22 13.14 -4.23
N GLN A 165 15.79 13.94 -3.34
CA GLN A 165 16.92 13.54 -2.50
C GLN A 165 16.42 12.95 -1.19
N VAL A 166 16.92 11.77 -0.83
CA VAL A 166 16.55 11.05 0.38
C VAL A 166 17.84 10.65 1.08
N ASP A 167 18.08 11.24 2.24
CA ASP A 167 19.31 10.99 3.00
C ASP A 167 19.49 9.49 3.27
N GLY A 168 20.70 9.00 3.02
CA GLY A 168 21.07 7.60 3.21
C GLY A 168 20.78 6.69 2.02
N PHE A 169 20.14 7.17 0.95
CA PHE A 169 19.94 6.34 -0.25
C PHE A 169 21.22 6.16 -1.05
N THR A 170 21.42 4.92 -1.50
CA THR A 170 22.42 4.55 -2.49
C THR A 170 21.97 4.95 -3.89
N GLU A 171 22.91 5.04 -4.84
CA GLU A 171 22.55 5.34 -6.24
C GLU A 171 21.56 4.34 -6.84
N LYS A 172 21.61 3.09 -6.39
CA LYS A 172 20.63 2.08 -6.77
C LYS A 172 19.23 2.41 -6.26
N GLU A 173 19.10 2.84 -5.01
CA GLU A 173 17.81 3.21 -4.42
C GLU A 173 17.26 4.48 -5.06
N TYR A 174 18.12 5.45 -5.38
CA TYR A 174 17.74 6.61 -6.18
C TYR A 174 17.22 6.21 -7.57
N GLY A 175 17.87 5.27 -8.24
CA GLY A 175 17.36 4.69 -9.47
C GLY A 175 15.97 4.06 -9.28
N MET A 176 15.73 3.36 -8.17
CA MET A 176 14.41 2.80 -7.85
C MET A 176 13.36 3.89 -7.57
N VAL A 177 13.71 4.99 -6.90
CA VAL A 177 12.81 6.15 -6.73
C VAL A 177 12.39 6.68 -8.10
N ARG A 178 13.35 6.87 -9.01
CA ARG A 178 13.13 7.28 -10.41
C ARG A 178 12.49 6.20 -11.29
N LEU A 179 12.23 5.01 -10.73
CA LEU A 179 11.73 3.83 -11.44
C LEU A 179 12.63 3.37 -12.60
N GLU A 180 13.93 3.64 -12.51
CA GLU A 180 14.95 3.17 -13.43
C GLU A 180 15.12 1.65 -13.33
N ASN A 181 15.22 0.99 -14.48
CA ASN A 181 15.37 -0.47 -14.59
C ASN A 181 14.26 -1.26 -13.86
N VAL A 182 13.13 -0.63 -13.53
CA VAL A 182 11.95 -1.33 -13.00
C VAL A 182 11.26 -2.04 -14.16
N GLY A 183 11.20 -3.36 -14.07
CA GLY A 183 10.49 -4.21 -15.02
C GLY A 183 9.07 -4.50 -14.58
N ASP A 184 8.82 -5.74 -14.15
CA ASP A 184 7.49 -6.19 -13.79
C ASP A 184 7.12 -5.79 -12.35
N VAL A 185 5.89 -5.30 -12.15
CA VAL A 185 5.27 -5.22 -10.82
C VAL A 185 4.69 -6.59 -10.48
N LEU A 186 5.24 -7.25 -9.45
CA LEU A 186 4.78 -8.55 -8.97
C LEU A 186 3.52 -8.42 -8.11
N PHE A 187 3.46 -7.38 -7.27
CA PHE A 187 2.38 -7.15 -6.33
C PHE A 187 2.36 -5.69 -5.92
N GLN A 188 1.19 -5.19 -5.56
CA GLN A 188 1.04 -3.86 -4.99
C GLN A 188 -0.13 -3.83 -4.02
N ALA A 189 -0.01 -3.07 -2.94
CA ALA A 189 -1.06 -2.92 -1.95
C ALA A 189 -0.99 -1.56 -1.25
N LEU A 190 -2.15 -1.05 -0.84
CA LEU A 190 -2.27 0.03 0.14
C LEU A 190 -2.82 -0.55 1.44
N LEU A 191 -2.02 -0.47 2.52
CA LEU A 191 -2.30 -1.10 3.81
C LEU A 191 -3.04 -0.14 4.76
N LEU A 192 -4.34 0.04 4.52
CA LEU A 192 -5.23 0.89 5.34
C LEU A 192 -5.62 0.27 6.69
N ASP A 193 -5.23 -0.97 6.96
CA ASP A 193 -5.53 -1.68 8.19
C ASP A 193 -4.54 -1.41 9.32
N ASN A 194 -3.38 -0.84 8.98
CA ASN A 194 -2.30 -0.50 9.89
C ASN A 194 -1.98 1.01 9.81
N ILE A 195 -3.01 1.85 9.95
CA ILE A 195 -2.82 3.31 10.02
C ILE A 195 -2.01 3.65 11.26
N LYS A 196 -0.88 4.31 11.05
CA LYS A 196 0.02 4.78 12.12
C LYS A 196 -0.17 6.27 12.33
N ASN A 197 0.03 6.72 13.56
CA ASN A 197 0.10 8.15 13.89
C ASN A 197 1.53 8.45 14.34
N GLN A 198 2.20 9.35 13.61
CA GLN A 198 3.53 9.85 13.96
C GLN A 198 3.45 11.37 14.09
N ASN A 199 3.70 11.88 15.30
CA ASN A 199 3.68 13.31 15.61
C ASN A 199 2.38 14.01 15.17
N GLY A 200 1.23 13.34 15.35
CA GLY A 200 -0.08 13.88 14.97
C GLY A 200 -0.45 13.68 13.50
N ARG A 201 0.43 13.10 12.67
CA ARG A 201 0.17 12.82 11.26
C ARG A 201 -0.16 11.35 11.04
N LEU A 202 -1.25 11.08 10.35
CA LEU A 202 -1.67 9.73 10.01
C LEU A 202 -0.95 9.28 8.74
N PHE A 203 -0.44 8.06 8.71
CA PHE A 203 0.09 7.49 7.48
C PHE A 203 -0.21 6.00 7.33
N VAL A 204 -0.15 5.56 6.08
CA VAL A 204 -0.20 4.14 5.71
C VAL A 204 0.93 3.81 4.74
N GLU A 205 1.16 2.52 4.54
CA GLU A 205 2.19 2.03 3.63
C GLU A 205 1.56 1.66 2.28
N LEU A 206 2.05 2.29 1.21
CA LEU A 206 1.92 1.83 -0.16
C LEU A 206 3.09 0.87 -0.43
N CYS A 207 2.78 -0.42 -0.52
CA CYS A 207 3.74 -1.47 -0.76
C CYS A 207 3.73 -1.87 -2.24
N THR A 208 4.89 -1.88 -2.89
CA THR A 208 5.03 -2.38 -4.26
C THR A 208 6.20 -3.35 -4.35
N MET A 209 5.97 -4.55 -4.88
CA MET A 209 7.05 -5.48 -5.19
C MET A 209 7.42 -5.38 -6.67
N TYR A 210 8.63 -4.91 -6.93
CA TYR A 210 9.17 -4.80 -8.27
C TYR A 210 10.13 -5.94 -8.57
N ARG A 211 10.18 -6.29 -9.84
CA ARG A 211 11.33 -6.93 -10.44
C ARG A 211 12.16 -5.89 -11.19
N LEU A 212 13.45 -5.82 -10.92
CA LEU A 212 14.41 -5.01 -11.66
C LEU A 212 14.98 -5.80 -12.87
N TYR A 213 15.43 -5.10 -13.90
CA TYR A 213 16.17 -5.65 -15.03
C TYR A 213 17.68 -5.69 -14.79
#